data_AF-A0A7Y4U590-F1
#
_entry.id   AF-A0A7Y4U590-F1
#
_cell.length_a   1.000
_cell.length_b   1.000
_cell.length_c   1.000
_cell.angle_alpha   90.00
_cell.angle_beta   90.00
_cell.angle_gamma   90.00
#
_symmetry.space_group_name_H-M   'P 1'
#
loop_
_entity.id
_entity.type
_entity.pdbx_description
1 polymer ?
#
loop_
_entity_poly.entity_id
_entity_poly.type
_entity_poly.pdbx_seq_one_letter_code
_entity_poly.pdbx_strand_id
1 'polypeptide(L)' 'MPTKQPQELYDRIREILASARAGVARSVNTALVMANWLIGREIVEDEQQGKKRAGYGKKLLRDLS' A
#
# COMPACT_ATOMS: atom_id res chain seq x y z
N MET A 1 20.02 -45.80 7.03
CA MET A 1 18.84 -45.45 6.21
C MET A 1 18.70 -43.92 6.24
N PRO A 2 18.58 -43.20 5.11
CA PRO A 2 18.73 -41.75 5.15
C PRO A 2 17.45 -41.09 5.71
N THR A 3 17.67 -40.19 6.67
CA THR A 3 16.70 -39.39 7.43
C THR A 3 16.08 -38.26 6.58
N LYS A 4 15.45 -38.59 5.46
CA LYS A 4 14.90 -37.61 4.49
C LYS A 4 13.59 -36.95 4.93
N GLN A 5 12.77 -37.67 5.69
CA GLN A 5 11.42 -37.24 6.10
C GLN A 5 11.38 -35.94 6.95
N PRO A 6 12.29 -35.72 7.92
CA PRO A 6 12.30 -34.47 8.69
C PRO A 6 12.64 -33.25 7.82
N GLN A 7 13.56 -33.39 6.87
CA GLN A 7 13.97 -32.28 6.00
C GLN A 7 12.82 -31.81 5.10
N GLU A 8 12.11 -32.76 4.48
CA GLU A 8 10.95 -32.45 3.65
C GLU A 8 9.81 -31.80 4.46
N LEU A 9 9.64 -32.18 5.73
CA LEU A 9 8.70 -31.52 6.62
C LEU A 9 9.09 -30.07 6.90
N TYR A 10 10.36 -29.82 7.23
CA TYR A 10 10.83 -28.47 7.50
C TYR A 10 10.73 -27.56 6.27
N ASP A 11 10.99 -28.09 5.07
CA ASP A 11 10.90 -27.31 3.84
C ASP A 11 9.45 -26.93 3.53
N ARG A 12 8.48 -27.86 3.69
CA ARG A 12 7.05 -27.51 3.59
C ARG A 12 6.62 -26.47 4.63
N ILE A 13 7.10 -26.55 5.87
CA ILE A 13 6.81 -25.54 6.90
C ILE A 13 7.37 -24.17 6.48
N ARG A 14 8.59 -24.12 5.92
CA ARG A 14 9.18 -22.87 5.42
C ARG A 14 8.37 -22.29 4.27
N GLU A 15 7.90 -23.11 3.34
CA GLU A 15 7.06 -22.68 2.22
C GLU A 15 5.73 -22.10 2.69
N ILE A 16 5.06 -22.77 3.65
CA ILE A 16 3.82 -22.27 4.25
C ILE A 16 4.06 -20.88 4.87
N LEU A 17 5.13 -20.73 5.67
CA LEU A 17 5.45 -19.48 6.33
C LEU A 17 5.83 -18.36 5.33
N ALA A 18 6.60 -18.70 4.30
CA ALA A 18 7.00 -17.76 3.25
C ALA A 18 5.79 -17.28 2.45
N SER A 19 4.89 -18.19 2.07
CA SER A 19 3.64 -17.86 1.36
C SER A 19 2.74 -16.97 2.20
N ALA A 20 2.56 -17.29 3.49
CA ALA A 20 1.77 -16.47 4.41
C ALA A 20 2.34 -15.05 4.54
N ARG A 21 3.65 -14.91 4.73
CA ARG A 21 4.32 -13.59 4.81
C ARG A 21 4.15 -12.78 3.52
N ALA A 22 4.32 -13.41 2.36
CA ALA A 22 4.11 -12.74 1.08
C ALA A 22 2.65 -12.30 0.90
N GLY A 23 1.69 -13.12 1.34
CA GLY A 23 0.27 -12.78 1.35
C GLY A 23 -0.04 -11.56 2.21
N VAL A 24 0.44 -11.55 3.46
CA VAL A 24 0.25 -10.43 4.39
C VAL A 24 0.86 -9.15 3.82
N ALA A 25 2.09 -9.19 3.31
CA ALA A 25 2.75 -8.03 2.73
C ALA A 25 1.95 -7.43 1.56
N ARG A 26 1.42 -8.27 0.66
CA ARG A 26 0.55 -7.80 -0.44
C ARG A 26 -0.73 -7.15 0.08
N SER A 27 -1.41 -7.77 1.04
CA SER A 27 -2.66 -7.23 1.60
C SER A 27 -2.44 -5.88 2.29
N VAL A 28 -1.37 -5.75 3.08
CA VAL A 28 -1.01 -4.49 3.75
C VAL A 28 -0.68 -3.42 2.71
N ASN A 29 0.12 -3.73 1.69
CA ASN A 29 0.47 -2.76 0.64
C ASN A 29 -0.77 -2.26 -0.10
N THR A 30 -1.69 -3.16 -0.49
CA THR A 30 -2.94 -2.78 -1.13
C THR A 30 -3.80 -1.90 -0.22
N ALA A 31 -3.93 -2.26 1.06
CA ALA A 31 -4.67 -1.46 2.02
C ALA A 31 -4.06 -0.06 2.18
N LEU A 32 -2.74 0.05 2.22
CA LEU A 32 -2.05 1.33 2.36
C LEU A 32 -2.22 2.22 1.12
N VAL A 33 -2.14 1.65 -0.09
CA VAL A 33 -2.40 2.38 -1.34
C VAL A 33 -3.83 2.92 -1.36
N MET A 34 -4.80 2.08 -1.00
CA MET A 34 -6.21 2.50 -0.92
C MET A 34 -6.43 3.58 0.14
N ALA A 35 -5.83 3.45 1.32
CA ALA A 35 -5.91 4.44 2.38
C ALA A 35 -5.34 5.79 1.93
N ASN A 36 -4.15 5.79 1.32
CA ASN A 36 -3.52 7.02 0.81
C ASN A 36 -4.37 7.67 -0.29
N TRP A 37 -4.97 6.88 -1.19
CA TRP A 37 -5.88 7.41 -2.21
C TRP A 37 -7.13 8.04 -1.59
N LEU A 38 -7.77 7.35 -0.64
CA LEU A 38 -8.96 7.86 0.06
C LEU A 38 -8.63 9.15 0.81
N ILE A 39 -7.53 9.19 1.56
CA ILE A 39 -7.07 10.40 2.26
C ILE A 39 -6.85 11.55 1.27
N GLY A 40 -6.15 11.28 0.16
CA GLY A 40 -5.92 12.29 -0.88
C GLY A 40 -7.22 12.82 -1.49
N ARG A 41 -8.22 11.94 -1.70
CA ARG A 41 -9.55 12.33 -2.18
C ARG A 41 -10.25 13.24 -1.17
N GLU A 42 -10.31 12.87 0.10
CA GLU A 42 -10.95 13.69 1.14
C GLU A 42 -10.28 15.07 1.24
N ILE A 43 -8.93 15.14 1.21
CA ILE A 43 -8.19 16.42 1.19
C ILE A 43 -8.59 17.26 -0.03
N VAL A 44 -8.61 16.65 -1.22
CA VAL A 44 -8.96 17.35 -2.46
C VAL A 44 -10.40 17.86 -2.41
N GLU A 45 -11.35 17.04 -1.96
CA GLU A 45 -12.77 17.41 -1.86
C GLU A 45 -12.97 18.57 -0.86
N ASP A 46 -12.33 18.48 0.32
CA ASP A 46 -12.40 19.51 1.36
C ASP A 46 -11.74 20.83 0.92
N GLU A 47 -10.51 20.78 0.37
CA GLU A 47 -9.79 21.98 -0.05
C GLU A 47 -10.39 22.65 -1.29
N GLN A 48 -11.01 21.87 -2.18
CA GLN A 48 -11.59 22.41 -3.40
C GLN A 48 -12.99 22.99 -3.18
N GLN A 49 -13.76 22.53 -2.19
CA GLN A 49 -15.12 23.02 -1.92
C GLN A 49 -15.98 23.17 -3.20
N GLY A 50 -15.87 22.21 -4.13
CA GLY A 50 -16.56 22.24 -5.43
C GLY A 50 -15.93 23.10 -6.54
N LYS A 51 -14.72 23.65 -6.34
CA LYS A 51 -13.98 24.46 -7.33
C LYS A 51 -12.99 23.59 -8.09
N LYS A 52 -12.88 23.78 -9.42
CA LYS A 52 -11.96 23.06 -10.32
C LYS A 52 -10.47 23.06 -9.93
N ARG A 53 -10.02 23.89 -8.99
CA ARG A 53 -8.63 24.00 -8.53
C ARG A 53 -8.59 24.36 -7.05
N ALA A 54 -7.76 23.65 -6.28
CA ALA A 54 -7.49 23.97 -4.88
C ALA A 54 -6.88 25.37 -4.72
N GLY A 55 -7.17 26.03 -3.61
CA GLY A 55 -6.72 27.40 -3.33
C GLY A 55 -5.20 27.56 -3.40
N TYR A 56 -4.44 26.54 -2.95
CA TYR A 56 -2.98 26.55 -2.96
C TYR A 56 -2.39 26.51 -4.38
N GLY A 57 -3.01 25.79 -5.32
CA GLY A 57 -2.52 25.70 -6.71
C GLY A 57 -2.57 27.04 -7.45
N LYS A 58 -3.49 27.94 -7.05
CA LYS A 58 -3.53 29.34 -7.54
C LYS A 58 -2.41 30.19 -6.94
N LYS A 59 -1.91 29.85 -5.75
CA LYS A 59 -0.80 30.56 -5.11
C LYS A 59 0.53 30.12 -5.76
N LEU A 60 0.74 28.82 -5.90
CA LEU A 60 1.94 28.26 -6.53
C LEU A 60 2.17 28.77 -7.98
N LEU A 61 1.12 28.87 -8.80
CA LEU A 61 1.24 29.41 -10.15
C LEU A 61 1.58 30.91 -10.19
N ARG A 62 1.13 31.68 -9.20
CA ARG A 62 1.53 33.10 -9.06
C ARG A 62 2.97 33.23 -8.61
N ASP A 63 3.45 32.32 -7.75
CA ASP A 63 4.82 32.34 -7.27
C ASP A 63 5.84 31.84 -8.32
N LEU A 64 5.36 31.18 -9.39
CA LEU A 64 6.18 30.71 -10.52
C LEU A 64 6.16 31.62 -11.77
N SER A 65 5.35 32.69 -11.77
CA SER A 65 5.22 33.64 -12.89
C SER A 65 5.99 34.93 -12.60
#